data_AF-A0A8I2FS94-F1
#
_entry.id   AF-A0A8I2FS94-F1
#
_cell.length_a   1.000
_cell.length_b   1.000
_cell.length_c   1.000
_cell.angle_alpha   90.00
_cell.angle_beta   90.00
_cell.angle_gamma   90.00
#
_symmetry.space_group_name_H-M   'P 1'
#
loop_
_entity.id
_entity.type
_entity.pdbx_description
1 polymer ?
#
loop_
_entity_poly.entity_id
_entity_poly.type
_entity_poly.pdbx_seq_one_letter_code
_entity_poly.pdbx_strand_id
1 'polypeptide(L)'
;METITFYSYKGGVGRTLALANIAVYLSRFGQNICVVDFDLEAPGVHYKLQRFFPTPIKLGLVDYIYEFTSLKKIPKSLDRFVLKAVNIPKSQGDISFIPAGNVLSSEYWQKLASIDWHSLFYKEGGEGIPFFLELKERIRKELKPDFLLIDSRTGITEMSGLCTSLLPDKVVFLIINNPENIEGSRQILRGIQKAKRLKGQKSIEVVFALTRIPTPGNDNEIKNERRIIEDIKNFLNENTENLNEQLYVSEIYVLHSDRELELSESLRLNKLNIKEIPLAKDYLKVFSKNLLEKIIELKIERIEKSIAVAEKPSEEMIKIQEELETLSNVYPHSKTFEKLIDFYMSHKAEKEKIMEAFADLWEISKKLSNRMYLKFIEIFKKTSFKDIDESHLDIVEAYLKSNLSRRIEVDLKLADAYNAKGIYEKALRHYFRLIDQVKNQNLIIEKIFNILIEKDDYEDACRFLEDYYKPIVKNPSLVIKALLVLSKIGKREEIKKLFENGDISENLLLEYDPFLFFNIMNILERREDEIYFKLEIMVDKALKNKNTVSLKELGKIFYISNRADKFKKIIPDDFPEKKSILFELGRELFSSGLQSK
;
A
#
# COMPACT_ATOMS: atom_id res chain seq x y z
N MET A 1 23.49 -20.56 13.76
CA MET A 1 22.51 -21.25 12.91
C MET A 1 21.14 -21.15 13.55
N GLU A 2 20.25 -20.36 12.96
CA GLU A 2 18.83 -20.30 13.29
C GLU A 2 18.06 -21.23 12.36
N THR A 3 17.10 -22.01 12.89
CA THR A 3 16.32 -22.99 12.13
C THR A 3 14.89 -22.54 11.93
N ILE A 4 14.47 -22.41 10.68
CA ILE A 4 13.15 -21.91 10.30
C ILE A 4 12.45 -22.98 9.47
N THR A 5 11.32 -23.45 9.99
CA THR A 5 10.46 -24.38 9.25
C THR A 5 9.33 -23.63 8.58
N PHE A 6 9.08 -23.93 7.32
CA PHE A 6 7.87 -23.55 6.62
C PHE A 6 6.89 -24.72 6.74
N TYR A 7 5.67 -24.44 7.21
CA TYR A 7 4.64 -25.46 7.48
C TYR A 7 3.24 -25.00 7.08
N SER A 8 2.37 -25.96 6.77
CA SER A 8 0.94 -25.76 6.58
C SER A 8 0.16 -27.04 6.82
N TYR A 9 -1.08 -26.91 7.30
CA TYR A 9 -1.94 -28.07 7.55
C TYR A 9 -2.36 -28.77 6.24
N LYS A 10 -2.67 -28.02 5.19
CA LYS A 10 -2.96 -28.54 3.85
C LYS A 10 -1.92 -28.09 2.81
N GLY A 11 -1.91 -28.75 1.66
CA GLY A 11 -1.07 -28.42 0.52
C GLY A 11 -1.62 -27.27 -0.34
N GLY A 12 -0.81 -26.78 -1.28
CA GLY A 12 -1.24 -25.75 -2.23
C GLY A 12 -1.34 -24.33 -1.65
N VAL A 13 -0.63 -24.06 -0.54
CA VAL A 13 -0.63 -22.76 0.16
C VAL A 13 0.56 -21.85 -0.19
N GLY A 14 1.53 -22.33 -0.98
CA GLY A 14 2.73 -21.58 -1.35
C GLY A 14 3.95 -21.73 -0.43
N ARG A 15 3.97 -22.74 0.44
CA ARG A 15 5.03 -23.02 1.45
C ARG A 15 6.43 -23.13 0.85
N THR A 16 6.62 -24.09 -0.06
CA THR A 16 7.89 -24.33 -0.77
C THR A 16 8.36 -23.08 -1.54
N LEU A 17 7.42 -22.35 -2.15
CA LEU A 17 7.74 -21.14 -2.90
C LEU A 17 8.19 -20.00 -1.98
N ALA A 18 7.52 -19.81 -0.85
CA ALA A 18 7.93 -18.85 0.17
C ALA A 18 9.34 -19.16 0.69
N LEU A 19 9.62 -20.43 1.00
CA LEU A 19 10.95 -20.90 1.40
C LEU A 19 12.02 -20.58 0.34
N ALA A 20 11.76 -20.91 -0.93
CA ALA A 20 12.72 -20.68 -2.01
C ALA A 20 13.00 -19.19 -2.23
N ASN A 21 11.97 -18.34 -2.10
CA ASN A 21 12.12 -16.89 -2.19
C ASN A 21 13.01 -16.35 -1.06
N ILE A 22 12.77 -16.75 0.19
CA ILE A 22 13.58 -16.28 1.32
C ILE A 22 15.01 -16.81 1.26
N ALA A 23 15.24 -18.04 0.78
CA ALA A 23 16.59 -18.59 0.65
C ALA A 23 17.46 -17.74 -0.29
N VAL A 24 16.95 -17.44 -1.49
CA VAL A 24 17.63 -16.56 -2.46
C VAL A 24 17.80 -15.15 -1.89
N TYR A 25 16.78 -14.64 -1.22
CA TYR A 25 16.83 -13.31 -0.64
C TYR A 25 17.88 -13.18 0.48
N LEU A 26 17.95 -14.14 1.42
CA LEU A 26 18.98 -14.20 2.47
C LEU A 26 20.40 -14.33 1.90
N SER A 27 20.57 -15.08 0.81
CA SER A 27 21.90 -15.26 0.20
C SER A 27 22.48 -13.95 -0.35
N ARG A 28 21.62 -13.08 -0.89
CA ARG A 28 22.00 -11.71 -1.31
C ARG A 28 22.48 -10.84 -0.16
N PHE A 29 22.23 -11.27 1.07
CA PHE A 29 22.55 -10.53 2.28
C PHE A 29 23.81 -11.01 2.98
N GLY A 30 24.56 -11.89 2.33
CA GLY A 30 25.79 -12.47 2.85
C GLY A 30 25.54 -13.57 3.87
N GLN A 31 24.30 -14.07 3.97
CA GLN A 31 23.98 -15.19 4.84
C GLN A 31 24.23 -16.49 4.12
N ASN A 32 24.79 -17.48 4.82
CA ASN A 32 24.90 -18.84 4.34
C ASN A 32 23.66 -19.63 4.73
N ILE A 33 23.02 -20.28 3.76
CA ILE A 33 21.74 -20.96 3.95
C ILE A 33 21.90 -22.44 3.62
N CYS A 34 21.36 -23.30 4.48
CA CYS A 34 21.10 -24.69 4.14
C CYS A 34 19.59 -24.90 4.02
N VAL A 35 19.13 -25.36 2.86
CA VAL A 35 17.73 -25.75 2.64
C VAL A 35 17.62 -27.27 2.76
N VAL A 36 16.58 -27.76 3.41
CA VAL A 36 16.28 -29.20 3.49
C VAL A 36 14.83 -29.44 3.11
N ASP A 37 14.61 -30.35 2.16
CA ASP A 37 13.26 -30.78 1.77
C ASP A 37 12.85 -31.99 2.60
N PHE A 38 11.97 -31.76 3.57
CA PHE A 38 11.40 -32.77 4.46
C PHE A 38 10.03 -33.28 3.95
N ASP A 39 9.55 -32.79 2.81
CA ASP A 39 8.38 -33.32 2.13
C ASP A 39 8.80 -34.54 1.27
N LEU A 40 8.95 -35.69 1.92
CA LEU A 40 9.54 -36.88 1.29
C LEU A 40 8.61 -37.52 0.26
N GLU A 41 7.30 -37.36 0.41
CA GLU A 41 6.30 -37.96 -0.48
C GLU A 41 6.00 -37.10 -1.71
N ALA A 42 6.16 -35.77 -1.62
CA ALA A 42 5.98 -34.87 -2.75
C ALA A 42 6.93 -33.66 -2.68
N PRO A 43 8.26 -33.88 -2.76
CA PRO A 43 9.24 -32.81 -2.60
C PRO A 43 9.11 -31.79 -3.74
N GLY A 44 9.28 -30.52 -3.38
CA GLY A 44 9.01 -29.41 -4.29
C GLY A 44 10.19 -28.44 -4.45
N VAL A 45 11.14 -28.43 -3.51
CA VAL A 45 12.18 -27.40 -3.44
C VAL A 45 13.07 -27.43 -4.66
N HIS A 46 13.42 -28.62 -5.14
CA HIS A 46 14.32 -28.79 -6.29
C HIS A 46 13.75 -28.17 -7.57
N TYR A 47 12.42 -28.18 -7.76
CA TYR A 47 11.80 -27.50 -8.91
C TYR A 47 11.89 -25.98 -8.81
N LYS A 48 11.83 -25.40 -7.59
CA LYS A 48 11.86 -23.94 -7.40
C LYS A 48 13.28 -23.37 -7.57
N LEU A 49 14.28 -24.15 -7.18
CA LEU A 49 15.69 -23.73 -7.19
C LEU A 49 16.52 -24.39 -8.30
N GLN A 50 15.92 -25.22 -9.17
CA GLN A 50 16.62 -26.01 -10.19
C GLN A 50 17.66 -25.22 -10.99
N ARG A 51 17.34 -23.99 -11.37
CA ARG A 51 18.22 -23.11 -12.15
C ARG A 51 19.58 -22.84 -11.51
N PHE A 52 19.68 -22.98 -10.18
CA PHE A 52 20.91 -22.77 -9.42
C PHE A 52 21.66 -24.08 -9.14
N PHE A 53 21.09 -25.23 -9.48
CA PHE A 53 21.69 -26.55 -9.25
C PHE A 53 21.87 -27.28 -10.58
N PRO A 54 23.02 -27.12 -11.26
CA PRO A 54 23.27 -27.73 -12.58
C PRO A 54 23.47 -29.25 -12.50
N THR A 55 23.75 -29.78 -11.30
CA THR A 55 23.97 -31.20 -11.09
C THR A 55 22.66 -31.93 -10.80
N PRO A 56 22.42 -33.11 -11.40
CA PRO A 56 21.24 -33.90 -11.10
C PRO A 56 21.29 -34.43 -9.67
N ILE A 57 20.12 -34.52 -9.03
CA ILE A 57 19.97 -35.09 -7.70
C ILE A 57 20.22 -36.60 -7.80
N LYS A 58 21.26 -37.08 -7.11
CA LYS A 58 21.59 -38.52 -7.04
C LYS A 58 21.17 -39.15 -5.72
N LEU A 59 21.42 -38.46 -4.62
CA LEU A 59 21.12 -38.88 -3.25
C LEU A 59 20.49 -37.70 -2.50
N GLY A 60 19.74 -38.00 -1.44
CA GLY A 60 19.15 -36.98 -0.57
C GLY A 60 18.84 -37.49 0.84
N LEU A 61 17.92 -36.82 1.51
CA LEU A 61 17.51 -37.09 2.87
C LEU A 61 16.94 -38.51 3.05
N VAL A 62 16.17 -39.03 2.09
CA VAL A 62 15.66 -40.41 2.13
C VAL A 62 16.81 -41.41 2.13
N ASP A 63 17.84 -41.19 1.31
CA ASP A 63 19.03 -42.04 1.28
C ASP A 63 19.80 -41.97 2.62
N TYR A 64 19.94 -40.78 3.19
CA TYR A 64 20.59 -40.58 4.49
C TYR A 64 19.86 -41.33 5.61
N ILE A 65 18.52 -41.23 5.65
CA ILE A 65 17.69 -41.92 6.64
C ILE A 65 17.77 -43.43 6.43
N TYR A 66 17.62 -43.91 5.19
CA TYR A 66 17.67 -45.33 4.85
C TYR A 66 19.02 -45.98 5.23
N GLU A 67 20.14 -45.29 4.98
CA GLU A 67 21.46 -45.82 5.38
C GLU A 67 21.57 -46.02 6.90
N PHE A 68 21.00 -45.12 7.68
CA PHE A 68 20.97 -45.26 9.14
C PHE A 68 20.00 -46.36 9.59
N THR A 69 18.75 -46.32 9.11
CA THR A 69 17.67 -47.19 9.61
C THR A 69 17.84 -48.64 9.18
N SER A 70 18.08 -48.85 7.88
CA SER A 70 18.06 -50.15 7.23
C SER A 70 19.45 -50.76 7.08
N LEU A 71 20.48 -49.95 6.82
CA LEU A 71 21.86 -50.45 6.67
C LEU A 71 22.71 -50.33 7.95
N LYS A 72 22.19 -49.66 8.99
CA LYS A 72 22.91 -49.39 10.26
C LYS A 72 24.27 -48.72 10.03
N LYS A 73 24.33 -47.84 9.02
CA LYS A 73 25.51 -47.06 8.65
C LYS A 73 25.26 -45.58 8.96
N ILE A 74 26.22 -44.96 9.64
CA ILE A 74 26.25 -43.51 9.81
C ILE A 74 27.22 -42.97 8.76
N PRO A 75 26.75 -42.18 7.78
CA PRO A 75 27.63 -41.59 6.77
C PRO A 75 28.75 -40.76 7.42
N LYS A 76 29.97 -40.80 6.86
CA LYS A 76 31.10 -40.01 7.40
C LYS A 76 30.89 -38.50 7.23
N SER A 77 30.29 -38.08 6.12
CA SER A 77 30.00 -36.69 5.79
C SER A 77 28.68 -36.54 5.03
N LEU A 78 28.10 -35.35 5.10
CA LEU A 78 26.93 -34.92 4.35
C LEU A 78 27.20 -34.59 2.87
N ASP A 79 28.46 -34.43 2.44
CA ASP A 79 28.81 -33.88 1.11
C ASP A 79 28.08 -34.52 -0.08
N ARG A 80 27.92 -35.85 -0.08
CA ARG A 80 27.25 -36.57 -1.19
C ARG A 80 25.73 -36.44 -1.20
N PHE A 81 25.14 -35.92 -0.13
CA PHE A 81 23.70 -35.65 0.02
C PHE A 81 23.37 -34.16 -0.16
N VAL A 82 24.39 -33.32 -0.39
CA VAL A 82 24.27 -31.87 -0.45
C VAL A 82 24.59 -31.38 -1.85
N LEU A 83 23.71 -30.53 -2.38
CA LEU A 83 23.96 -29.75 -3.59
C LEU A 83 24.35 -28.32 -3.21
N LYS A 84 25.30 -27.74 -3.94
CA LYS A 84 25.69 -26.33 -3.78
C LYS A 84 25.15 -25.52 -4.94
N ALA A 85 24.50 -24.41 -4.62
CA ALA A 85 23.94 -23.51 -5.60
C ALA A 85 25.05 -22.72 -6.31
N VAL A 86 24.86 -22.44 -7.59
CA VAL A 86 25.77 -21.62 -8.40
C VAL A 86 25.00 -20.50 -9.10
N ASN A 87 25.71 -19.44 -9.47
CA ASN A 87 25.19 -18.33 -10.29
C ASN A 87 23.91 -17.68 -9.74
N ILE A 88 23.79 -17.54 -8.42
CA ILE A 88 22.68 -16.78 -7.81
C ILE A 88 22.93 -15.27 -8.02
N PRO A 89 22.05 -14.54 -8.74
CA PRO A 89 22.27 -13.13 -9.02
C PRO A 89 22.35 -12.29 -7.75
N LYS A 90 23.40 -11.45 -7.67
CA LYS A 90 23.68 -10.54 -6.54
C LYS A 90 23.86 -11.25 -5.19
N SER A 91 24.11 -12.56 -5.18
CA SER A 91 24.37 -13.29 -3.94
C SER A 91 25.71 -12.89 -3.33
N GLN A 92 25.75 -12.74 -2.01
CA GLN A 92 26.98 -12.53 -1.23
C GLN A 92 27.25 -13.69 -0.26
N GLY A 93 26.32 -14.64 -0.14
CA GLY A 93 26.44 -15.85 0.65
C GLY A 93 26.04 -17.09 -0.15
N ASP A 94 26.27 -18.26 0.45
CA ASP A 94 26.08 -19.54 -0.22
C ASP A 94 24.72 -20.17 0.10
N ILE A 95 24.17 -20.92 -0.86
CA ILE A 95 23.02 -21.80 -0.63
C ILE A 95 23.46 -23.25 -0.83
N SER A 96 23.37 -24.03 0.23
CA SER A 96 23.44 -25.49 0.21
C SER A 96 22.03 -26.09 0.27
N PHE A 97 21.81 -27.22 -0.38
CA PHE A 97 20.51 -27.87 -0.45
C PHE A 97 20.64 -29.38 -0.23
N ILE A 98 19.91 -29.90 0.75
CA ILE A 98 19.70 -31.33 0.97
C ILE A 98 18.33 -31.68 0.37
N PRO A 99 18.26 -32.23 -0.85
CA PRO A 99 17.01 -32.67 -1.46
C PRO A 99 16.43 -33.87 -0.70
N ALA A 100 15.15 -34.16 -0.89
CA ALA A 100 14.57 -35.41 -0.39
C ALA A 100 15.28 -36.63 -1.03
N GLY A 101 15.55 -36.59 -2.33
CA GLY A 101 16.30 -37.59 -3.08
C GLY A 101 15.96 -37.58 -4.56
N ASN A 102 16.40 -38.61 -5.31
CA ASN A 102 16.09 -38.74 -6.74
C ASN A 102 14.69 -39.32 -6.96
N VAL A 103 13.65 -38.48 -6.93
CA VAL A 103 12.24 -38.91 -7.07
C VAL A 103 11.88 -39.58 -8.39
N LEU A 104 12.70 -39.43 -9.43
CA LEU A 104 12.50 -40.08 -10.73
C LEU A 104 12.97 -41.55 -10.73
N SER A 105 13.70 -41.98 -9.70
CA SER A 105 14.23 -43.33 -9.56
C SER A 105 13.29 -44.21 -8.73
N SER A 106 13.06 -45.45 -9.16
CA SER A 106 12.29 -46.45 -8.40
C SER A 106 12.91 -46.75 -7.04
N GLU A 107 14.23 -46.69 -6.97
CA GLU A 107 15.01 -46.98 -5.76
C GLU A 107 14.70 -45.98 -4.65
N TYR A 108 14.42 -44.71 -4.99
CA TYR A 108 13.98 -43.70 -4.03
C TYR A 108 12.70 -44.13 -3.30
N TRP A 109 11.69 -44.54 -4.06
CA TRP A 109 10.39 -44.93 -3.52
C TRP A 109 10.47 -46.23 -2.71
N GLN A 110 11.29 -47.20 -3.15
CA GLN A 110 11.54 -48.42 -2.40
C GLN A 110 12.23 -48.13 -1.05
N LYS A 111 13.24 -47.25 -1.03
CA LYS A 111 13.90 -46.83 0.21
C LYS A 111 12.94 -46.12 1.13
N LEU A 112 12.17 -45.15 0.63
CA LEU A 112 11.19 -44.41 1.43
C LEU A 112 10.16 -45.36 2.07
N ALA A 113 9.60 -46.28 1.30
CA ALA A 113 8.61 -47.25 1.78
C ALA A 113 9.17 -48.22 2.84
N SER A 114 10.48 -48.46 2.84
CA SER A 114 11.14 -49.36 3.80
C SER A 114 11.49 -48.71 5.14
N ILE A 115 11.33 -47.38 5.28
CA ILE A 115 11.62 -46.68 6.53
C ILE A 115 10.49 -46.94 7.53
N ASP A 116 10.81 -47.66 8.60
CA ASP A 116 9.89 -47.88 9.72
C ASP A 116 9.90 -46.69 10.69
N TRP A 117 9.07 -45.69 10.38
CA TRP A 117 8.87 -44.51 11.23
C TRP A 117 8.38 -44.88 12.62
N HIS A 118 7.58 -45.94 12.74
CA HIS A 118 7.02 -46.34 14.02
C HIS A 118 8.10 -46.85 14.98
N SER A 119 9.00 -47.69 14.48
CA SER A 119 10.17 -48.14 15.25
C SER A 119 11.12 -46.99 15.60
N LEU A 120 11.23 -45.97 14.75
CA LEU A 120 12.09 -44.81 15.02
C LEU A 120 11.58 -43.91 16.14
N PHE A 121 10.26 -43.70 16.24
CA PHE A 121 9.69 -42.68 17.12
C PHE A 121 8.87 -43.20 18.30
N TYR A 122 8.25 -44.39 18.17
CA TYR A 122 7.27 -44.85 19.14
C TYR A 122 7.67 -46.12 19.89
N LYS A 123 8.63 -46.90 19.38
CA LYS A 123 9.17 -48.04 20.14
C LYS A 123 10.12 -47.57 21.25
N GLU A 124 10.16 -48.34 22.33
CA GLU A 124 11.13 -48.15 23.41
C GLU A 124 12.56 -48.25 22.85
N GLY A 125 13.40 -47.27 23.18
CA GLY A 125 14.75 -47.17 22.60
C GLY A 125 14.80 -46.61 21.17
N GLY A 126 13.70 -46.08 20.63
CA GLY A 126 13.66 -45.46 19.30
C GLY A 126 14.71 -44.34 19.12
N GLU A 127 15.50 -44.45 18.06
CA GLU A 127 16.65 -43.57 17.81
C GLU A 127 16.31 -42.35 16.94
N GLY A 128 15.04 -42.14 16.57
CA GLY A 128 14.63 -41.07 15.65
C GLY A 128 14.95 -39.67 16.16
N ILE A 129 14.58 -39.35 17.40
CA ILE A 129 14.87 -38.03 18.01
C ILE A 129 16.37 -37.73 18.04
N PRO A 130 17.24 -38.59 18.62
CA PRO A 130 18.68 -38.32 18.63
C PRO A 130 19.27 -38.28 17.22
N PHE A 131 18.80 -39.12 16.29
CA PHE A 131 19.25 -39.11 14.90
C PHE A 131 18.99 -37.77 14.19
N PHE A 132 17.77 -37.21 14.29
CA PHE A 132 17.47 -35.94 13.63
C PHE A 132 18.13 -34.73 14.31
N LEU A 133 18.36 -34.78 15.63
CA LEU A 133 19.17 -33.79 16.33
C LEU A 133 20.64 -33.85 15.89
N GLU A 134 21.17 -35.07 15.69
CA GLU A 134 22.52 -35.30 15.18
C GLU A 134 22.67 -34.78 13.75
N LEU A 135 21.70 -35.05 12.87
CA LEU A 135 21.68 -34.49 11.51
C LEU A 135 21.71 -32.96 11.52
N LYS A 136 20.88 -32.32 12.36
CA LYS A 136 20.88 -30.85 12.53
C LYS A 136 22.25 -30.34 12.98
N GLU A 137 22.89 -31.05 13.91
CA GLU A 137 24.22 -30.69 14.43
C GLU A 137 25.34 -30.91 13.39
N ARG A 138 25.23 -31.94 12.54
CA ARG A 138 26.13 -32.14 11.39
C ARG A 138 25.98 -31.03 10.37
N ILE A 139 24.75 -30.66 10.01
CA ILE A 139 24.50 -29.51 9.11
C ILE A 139 25.20 -28.27 9.67
N ARG A 140 25.06 -28.00 10.97
CA ARG A 140 25.70 -26.87 11.65
C ARG A 140 27.23 -26.91 11.57
N LYS A 141 27.84 -28.09 11.75
CA LYS A 141 29.31 -28.26 11.81
C LYS A 141 29.97 -28.34 10.43
N GLU A 142 29.40 -29.14 9.53
CA GLU A 142 29.95 -29.44 8.21
C GLU A 142 29.64 -28.31 7.22
N LEU A 143 28.39 -27.83 7.17
CA LEU A 143 27.95 -26.83 6.19
C LEU A 143 28.02 -25.39 6.72
N LYS A 144 28.05 -25.21 8.05
CA LYS A 144 28.15 -23.91 8.75
C LYS A 144 27.18 -22.82 8.25
N PRO A 145 25.88 -23.11 8.05
CA PRO A 145 24.95 -22.09 7.63
C PRO A 145 24.56 -21.16 8.79
N ASP A 146 24.27 -19.91 8.45
CA ASP A 146 23.61 -18.96 9.35
C ASP A 146 22.14 -19.35 9.54
N PHE A 147 21.49 -19.84 8.48
CA PHE A 147 20.10 -20.29 8.49
C PHE A 147 19.91 -21.72 7.96
N LEU A 148 19.15 -22.51 8.69
CA LEU A 148 18.62 -23.79 8.23
C LEU A 148 17.14 -23.62 7.89
N LEU A 149 16.77 -23.72 6.62
CA LEU A 149 15.40 -23.62 6.14
C LEU A 149 14.83 -25.00 5.84
N ILE A 150 13.68 -25.33 6.43
CA ILE A 150 13.04 -26.63 6.30
C ILE A 150 11.71 -26.49 5.56
N ASP A 151 11.54 -27.19 4.43
CA ASP A 151 10.22 -27.38 3.82
C ASP A 151 9.59 -28.63 4.45
N SER A 152 8.63 -28.43 5.37
CA SER A 152 7.99 -29.54 6.09
C SER A 152 7.01 -30.31 5.22
N ARG A 153 6.56 -31.50 5.61
CA ARG A 153 5.37 -32.15 5.01
C ARG A 153 4.08 -31.49 5.52
N THR A 154 3.02 -31.46 4.70
CA THR A 154 1.69 -30.98 5.15
C THR A 154 0.99 -32.01 6.02
N GLY A 155 0.04 -31.56 6.85
CA GLY A 155 -0.82 -32.43 7.64
C GLY A 155 -0.19 -32.82 8.97
N ILE A 156 -0.66 -33.93 9.54
CA ILE A 156 -0.22 -34.44 10.85
C ILE A 156 0.52 -35.76 10.60
N THR A 157 1.83 -35.66 10.43
CA THR A 157 2.76 -36.78 10.25
C THR A 157 3.93 -36.68 11.22
N GLU A 158 4.66 -37.77 11.42
CA GLU A 158 5.89 -37.82 12.21
C GLU A 158 6.88 -36.75 11.72
N MET A 159 7.07 -36.65 10.40
CA MET A 159 7.96 -35.67 9.79
C MET A 159 7.49 -34.24 10.04
N SER A 160 6.19 -33.96 9.91
CA SER A 160 5.67 -32.62 10.24
C SER A 160 5.82 -32.29 11.72
N GLY A 161 5.69 -33.28 12.61
CA GLY A 161 5.88 -33.11 14.05
C GLY A 161 7.31 -32.73 14.36
N LEU A 162 8.30 -33.42 13.80
CA LEU A 162 9.72 -33.08 13.95
C LEU A 162 10.01 -31.66 13.46
N CYS A 163 9.50 -31.34 12.28
CA CYS A 163 9.74 -30.06 11.62
C CYS A 163 9.04 -28.91 12.32
N THR A 164 7.98 -29.14 13.09
CA THR A 164 7.24 -28.07 13.79
C THR A 164 7.53 -27.99 15.29
N SER A 165 8.05 -29.05 15.91
CA SER A 165 8.18 -29.14 17.39
C SER A 165 9.59 -29.43 17.92
N LEU A 166 10.46 -30.09 17.13
CA LEU A 166 11.80 -30.50 17.59
C LEU A 166 12.91 -29.65 16.98
N LEU A 167 12.94 -29.58 15.65
CA LEU A 167 14.01 -28.95 14.89
C LEU A 167 13.97 -27.41 14.88
N PRO A 168 12.82 -26.72 14.78
CA PRO A 168 12.81 -25.29 14.54
C PRO A 168 13.11 -24.46 15.79
N ASP A 169 13.69 -23.30 15.53
CA ASP A 169 13.64 -22.14 16.41
C ASP A 169 12.40 -21.28 16.07
N LYS A 170 12.04 -21.22 14.78
CA LYS A 170 10.85 -20.54 14.25
C LYS A 170 10.04 -21.40 13.28
N VAL A 171 8.73 -21.22 13.27
CA VAL A 171 7.81 -21.83 12.29
C VAL A 171 7.07 -20.72 11.54
N VAL A 172 7.29 -20.63 10.22
CA VAL A 172 6.44 -19.84 9.32
C VAL A 172 5.23 -20.70 8.98
N PHE A 173 4.10 -20.36 9.56
CA PHE A 173 2.86 -21.14 9.53
C PHE A 173 1.90 -20.54 8.49
N LEU A 174 1.74 -21.23 7.36
CA LEU A 174 0.89 -20.79 6.26
C LEU A 174 -0.52 -21.38 6.41
N ILE A 175 -1.53 -20.53 6.31
CA ILE A 175 -2.95 -20.85 6.51
C ILE A 175 -3.75 -20.37 5.28
N ILE A 176 -4.83 -21.07 4.94
CA ILE A 176 -5.84 -20.62 3.98
C ILE A 176 -7.13 -20.29 4.74
N ASN A 177 -7.88 -19.28 4.27
CA ASN A 177 -9.18 -18.90 4.81
C ASN A 177 -10.29 -19.94 4.49
N ASN A 178 -10.25 -21.10 5.15
CA ASN A 178 -11.35 -22.07 5.16
C ASN A 178 -11.41 -22.84 6.51
N PRO A 179 -12.57 -23.39 6.88
CA PRO A 179 -12.76 -24.03 8.19
C PRO A 179 -11.75 -25.15 8.47
N GLU A 180 -11.54 -26.07 7.52
CA GLU A 180 -10.60 -27.20 7.68
C GLU A 180 -9.18 -26.74 8.00
N ASN A 181 -8.69 -25.69 7.31
CA ASN A 181 -7.34 -25.17 7.56
C ASN A 181 -7.26 -24.47 8.90
N ILE A 182 -8.24 -23.65 9.25
CA ILE A 182 -8.21 -22.87 10.49
C ILE A 182 -8.31 -23.81 11.70
N GLU A 183 -9.24 -24.78 11.68
CA GLU A 183 -9.41 -25.80 12.71
C GLU A 183 -8.17 -26.69 12.85
N GLY A 184 -7.67 -27.23 11.73
CA GLY A 184 -6.47 -28.06 11.73
C GLY A 184 -5.23 -27.30 12.21
N SER A 185 -5.10 -26.03 11.81
CA SER A 185 -4.00 -25.16 12.26
C SER A 185 -4.03 -24.97 13.78
N ARG A 186 -5.21 -24.73 14.37
CA ARG A 186 -5.36 -24.59 15.82
C ARG A 186 -4.85 -25.82 16.58
N GLN A 187 -5.15 -27.02 16.09
CA GLN A 187 -4.69 -28.27 16.70
C GLN A 187 -3.17 -28.39 16.66
N ILE A 188 -2.55 -28.08 15.52
CA ILE A 188 -1.09 -28.13 15.39
C ILE A 188 -0.41 -27.10 16.29
N LEU A 189 -0.94 -25.88 16.35
CA LEU A 189 -0.40 -24.81 17.20
C LEU A 189 -0.39 -25.19 18.68
N ARG A 190 -1.49 -25.78 19.16
CA ARG A 190 -1.56 -26.34 20.52
C ARG A 190 -0.51 -27.44 20.73
N GLY A 191 -0.25 -28.26 19.72
CA GLY A 191 0.83 -29.24 19.72
C GLY A 191 2.22 -28.62 19.83
N ILE A 192 2.51 -27.58 19.02
CA ILE A 192 3.78 -26.85 19.04
C ILE A 192 4.02 -26.20 20.41
N GLN A 193 3.00 -25.58 21.02
CA GLN A 193 3.13 -24.93 22.33
C GLN A 193 3.40 -25.94 23.46
N LYS A 194 2.84 -27.15 23.36
CA LYS A 194 3.05 -28.24 24.32
C LYS A 194 4.34 -29.03 24.06
N ALA A 195 5.06 -28.76 22.98
CA ALA A 195 6.26 -29.50 22.61
C ALA A 195 7.32 -29.40 23.70
N LYS A 196 7.79 -30.56 24.18
CA LYS A 196 8.91 -30.60 25.13
C LYS A 196 10.18 -30.12 24.45
N ARG A 197 10.82 -29.12 25.05
CA ARG A 197 12.07 -28.54 24.55
C ARG A 197 13.26 -29.01 25.39
N LEU A 198 14.43 -29.12 24.77
CA LEU A 198 15.66 -29.42 25.48
C LEU A 198 16.05 -28.25 26.40
N LYS A 199 16.75 -28.54 27.49
CA LYS A 199 17.20 -27.52 28.45
C LYS A 199 18.02 -26.43 27.74
N GLY A 200 17.58 -25.18 27.86
CA GLY A 200 18.22 -24.02 27.24
C GLY A 200 17.68 -23.62 25.86
N GLN A 201 16.77 -24.41 25.26
CA GLN A 201 16.05 -23.97 24.06
C GLN A 201 14.94 -22.98 24.43
N LYS A 202 14.81 -21.92 23.63
CA LYS A 202 13.70 -20.97 23.72
C LYS A 202 12.42 -21.61 23.17
N SER A 203 11.27 -21.06 23.57
CA SER A 203 9.98 -21.38 22.94
C SER A 203 10.05 -21.17 21.43
N ILE A 204 9.32 -22.01 20.69
CA ILE A 204 9.21 -21.88 19.24
C ILE A 204 8.41 -20.62 18.92
N GLU A 205 9.00 -19.73 18.13
CA GLU A 205 8.27 -18.57 17.61
C GLU A 205 7.46 -18.99 16.39
N VAL A 206 6.20 -18.55 16.32
CA VAL A 206 5.31 -18.87 15.20
C VAL A 206 4.94 -17.59 14.46
N VAL A 207 5.26 -17.54 13.17
CA VAL A 207 4.94 -16.43 12.27
C VAL A 207 3.76 -16.85 11.40
N PHE A 208 2.61 -16.22 11.56
CA PHE A 208 1.36 -16.58 10.88
C PHE A 208 1.24 -15.87 9.53
N ALA A 209 0.99 -16.63 8.47
CA ALA A 209 0.78 -16.10 7.13
C ALA A 209 -0.52 -16.65 6.53
N LEU A 210 -1.55 -15.81 6.46
CA LEU A 210 -2.76 -16.09 5.69
C LEU A 210 -2.46 -15.92 4.20
N THR A 211 -2.75 -16.93 3.40
CA THR A 211 -2.34 -16.99 1.99
C THR A 211 -3.54 -17.04 1.06
N ARG A 212 -3.31 -16.73 -0.22
CA ARG A 212 -4.30 -16.77 -1.30
C ARG A 212 -5.46 -15.79 -1.10
N ILE A 213 -5.17 -14.65 -0.50
CA ILE A 213 -6.11 -13.52 -0.41
C ILE A 213 -5.90 -12.62 -1.64
N PRO A 214 -6.94 -12.29 -2.43
CA PRO A 214 -6.79 -11.35 -3.53
C PRO A 214 -6.28 -10.00 -3.06
N THR A 215 -5.39 -9.36 -3.83
CA THR A 215 -5.00 -7.97 -3.54
C THR A 215 -6.22 -7.06 -3.62
N PRO A 216 -6.55 -6.31 -2.56
CA PRO A 216 -7.76 -5.50 -2.53
C PRO A 216 -7.66 -4.33 -3.52
N GLY A 217 -8.68 -4.17 -4.37
CA GLY A 217 -8.78 -3.12 -5.38
C GLY A 217 -9.60 -1.90 -4.94
N ASN A 218 -10.31 -1.97 -3.81
CA ASN A 218 -11.16 -0.90 -3.30
C ASN A 218 -11.32 -0.95 -1.77
N ASP A 219 -11.87 0.10 -1.18
CA ASP A 219 -12.06 0.24 0.28
C ASP A 219 -12.92 -0.88 0.90
N ASN A 220 -13.90 -1.43 0.17
CA ASN A 220 -14.74 -2.51 0.68
C ASN A 220 -13.95 -3.82 0.77
N GLU A 221 -13.09 -4.10 -0.20
CA GLU A 221 -12.19 -5.25 -0.17
C GLU A 221 -11.15 -5.14 0.96
N ILE A 222 -10.61 -3.94 1.21
CA ILE A 222 -9.71 -3.70 2.36
C ILE A 222 -10.43 -3.99 3.69
N LYS A 223 -11.68 -3.55 3.84
CA LYS A 223 -12.49 -3.85 5.04
C LYS A 223 -12.76 -5.34 5.18
N ASN A 224 -13.06 -6.02 4.08
CA ASN A 224 -13.31 -7.46 4.07
C ASN A 224 -12.07 -8.26 4.48
N GLU A 225 -10.89 -7.89 3.96
CA GLU A 225 -9.62 -8.51 4.38
C GLU A 225 -9.38 -8.36 5.88
N ARG A 226 -9.57 -7.15 6.43
CA ARG A 226 -9.43 -6.91 7.88
C ARG A 226 -10.37 -7.77 8.70
N ARG A 227 -11.64 -7.88 8.27
CA ARG A 227 -12.62 -8.74 8.92
C ARG A 227 -12.18 -10.20 8.92
N ILE A 228 -11.71 -10.72 7.78
CA ILE A 228 -11.20 -12.10 7.67
C ILE A 228 -10.05 -12.34 8.68
N ILE A 229 -9.10 -11.40 8.76
CA ILE A 229 -7.98 -11.50 9.69
C ILE A 229 -8.47 -11.52 11.15
N GLU A 230 -9.39 -10.62 11.49
CA GLU A 230 -9.98 -10.52 12.84
C GLU A 230 -10.75 -11.80 13.21
N ASP A 231 -11.57 -12.32 12.31
CA ASP A 231 -12.34 -13.56 12.51
C ASP A 231 -11.42 -14.75 12.78
N ILE A 232 -10.37 -14.93 11.97
CA ILE A 232 -9.38 -16.01 12.16
C ILE A 232 -8.64 -15.83 13.49
N LYS A 233 -8.20 -14.60 13.79
CA LYS A 233 -7.49 -14.32 15.03
C LYS A 233 -8.36 -14.59 16.26
N ASN A 234 -9.64 -14.22 16.21
CA ASN A 234 -10.60 -14.50 17.27
C ASN A 234 -10.78 -16.01 17.45
N PHE A 235 -10.99 -16.75 16.36
CA PHE A 235 -11.16 -18.20 16.40
C PHE A 235 -9.93 -18.93 16.97
N LEU A 236 -8.72 -18.54 16.54
CA LEU A 236 -7.48 -19.14 17.02
C LEU A 236 -7.27 -18.87 18.52
N ASN A 237 -7.69 -17.69 19.01
CA ASN A 237 -7.53 -17.27 20.40
C ASN A 237 -8.73 -17.62 21.30
N GLU A 238 -9.73 -18.35 20.81
CA GLU A 238 -10.88 -18.78 21.60
C GLU A 238 -10.45 -19.42 22.92
N ASN A 239 -11.10 -19.00 24.00
CA ASN A 239 -10.83 -19.49 25.34
C ASN A 239 -10.99 -21.01 25.40
N THR A 240 -10.08 -21.65 26.11
CA THR A 240 -10.11 -23.09 26.37
C THR A 240 -10.11 -23.35 27.87
N GLU A 241 -10.77 -24.42 28.29
CA GLU A 241 -10.77 -24.88 29.69
C GLU A 241 -9.36 -25.25 30.17
N ASN A 242 -8.48 -25.67 29.24
CA ASN A 242 -7.11 -26.03 29.54
C ASN A 242 -6.16 -24.86 29.23
N LEU A 243 -5.65 -24.18 30.25
CA LEU A 243 -4.72 -23.05 30.08
C LEU A 243 -3.47 -23.40 29.25
N ASN A 244 -3.04 -24.67 29.22
CA ASN A 244 -1.92 -25.12 28.41
C ASN A 244 -2.25 -25.23 26.90
N GLU A 245 -3.51 -25.04 26.52
CA GLU A 245 -4.00 -25.01 25.13
C GLU A 245 -4.35 -23.60 24.66
N GLN A 246 -4.24 -22.61 25.54
CA GLN A 246 -4.57 -21.24 25.21
C GLN A 246 -3.54 -20.66 24.25
N LEU A 247 -4.02 -20.27 23.08
CA LEU A 247 -3.21 -19.58 22.06
C LEU A 247 -3.30 -18.06 22.27
N TYR A 248 -2.24 -17.38 21.85
CA TYR A 248 -2.12 -15.92 21.88
C TYR A 248 -1.53 -15.41 20.56
N VAL A 249 -2.29 -15.57 19.48
CA VAL A 249 -1.95 -15.07 18.14
C VAL A 249 -2.17 -13.56 18.12
N SER A 250 -1.10 -12.79 18.12
CA SER A 250 -1.15 -11.31 18.13
C SER A 250 -1.25 -10.71 16.73
N GLU A 251 -0.66 -11.36 15.72
CA GLU A 251 -0.54 -10.84 14.36
C GLU A 251 -0.65 -11.98 13.34
N ILE A 252 -1.34 -11.69 12.23
CA ILE A 252 -1.45 -12.56 11.07
C ILE A 252 -1.06 -11.71 9.86
N TYR A 253 -0.02 -12.12 9.16
CA TYR A 253 0.39 -11.49 7.90
C TYR A 253 -0.45 -12.03 6.76
N VAL A 254 -0.67 -11.22 5.73
CA VAL A 254 -1.33 -11.64 4.49
C VAL A 254 -0.28 -11.81 3.40
N LEU A 255 -0.32 -12.93 2.70
CA LEU A 255 0.39 -13.18 1.45
C LEU A 255 -0.65 -13.23 0.33
N HIS A 256 -0.73 -12.15 -0.44
CA HIS A 256 -1.73 -12.01 -1.48
C HIS A 256 -1.51 -12.99 -2.62
N SER A 257 -2.58 -13.35 -3.32
CA SER A 257 -2.48 -14.14 -4.54
C SER A 257 -1.76 -13.36 -5.64
N ASP A 258 -1.02 -14.08 -6.47
CA ASP A 258 -0.31 -13.54 -7.62
C ASP A 258 -0.73 -14.35 -8.85
N ARG A 259 -1.51 -13.72 -9.73
CA ARG A 259 -2.11 -14.36 -10.90
C ARG A 259 -1.07 -14.90 -11.88
N GLU A 260 0.11 -14.28 -11.95
CA GLU A 260 1.18 -14.75 -12.81
C GLU A 260 1.78 -16.08 -12.31
N LEU A 261 1.67 -16.39 -11.00
CA LEU A 261 2.09 -17.70 -10.48
C LEU A 261 1.14 -18.83 -10.86
N GLU A 262 -0.13 -18.52 -11.17
CA GLU A 262 -1.11 -19.50 -11.64
C GLU A 262 -0.81 -19.95 -13.08
N LEU A 263 -0.18 -19.07 -13.86
CA LEU A 263 0.27 -19.36 -15.23
C LEU A 263 1.64 -20.04 -15.24
N SER A 264 2.60 -19.47 -14.50
CA SER A 264 3.97 -20.01 -14.44
C SER A 264 4.67 -19.63 -13.15
N GLU A 265 5.00 -20.64 -12.35
CA GLU A 265 5.73 -20.45 -11.11
C GLU A 265 7.11 -19.83 -11.32
N SER A 266 7.40 -18.78 -10.54
CA SER A 266 8.71 -18.13 -10.56
C SER A 266 8.97 -17.33 -9.28
N LEU A 267 10.24 -17.28 -8.86
CA LEU A 267 10.66 -16.53 -7.68
C LEU A 267 10.34 -15.04 -7.83
N ARG A 268 9.64 -14.47 -6.85
CA ARG A 268 9.19 -13.08 -6.81
C ARG A 268 10.23 -12.13 -6.25
N LEU A 269 11.00 -12.56 -5.25
CA LEU A 269 12.12 -11.79 -4.70
C LEU A 269 13.36 -11.79 -5.63
N ASN A 270 13.33 -12.53 -6.73
CA ASN A 270 14.42 -12.55 -7.71
C ASN A 270 14.29 -11.46 -8.80
N LYS A 271 13.13 -10.81 -8.94
CA LYS A 271 12.85 -9.82 -10.00
C LYS A 271 13.37 -8.41 -9.64
N LEU A 272 13.53 -7.53 -10.63
CA LEU A 272 13.96 -6.14 -10.41
C LEU A 272 12.82 -5.25 -9.86
N ASN A 273 11.58 -5.49 -10.29
CA ASN A 273 10.41 -4.70 -9.89
C ASN A 273 9.67 -5.32 -8.68
N ILE A 274 10.39 -5.55 -7.59
CA ILE A 274 9.80 -6.15 -6.36
C ILE A 274 8.68 -5.25 -5.82
N LYS A 275 8.82 -3.93 -5.94
CA LYS A 275 7.83 -2.93 -5.51
C LYS A 275 6.54 -2.88 -6.34
N GLU A 276 6.42 -3.63 -7.42
CA GLU A 276 5.18 -3.67 -8.23
C GLU A 276 4.39 -4.96 -8.00
N ILE A 277 4.98 -5.94 -7.31
CA ILE A 277 4.40 -7.26 -7.14
C ILE A 277 3.86 -7.39 -5.70
N PRO A 278 2.53 -7.44 -5.49
CA PRO A 278 1.93 -7.49 -4.16
C PRO A 278 2.51 -8.60 -3.27
N LEU A 279 2.56 -9.84 -3.78
CA LEU A 279 3.12 -10.98 -3.04
C LEU A 279 4.60 -10.79 -2.68
N ALA A 280 5.38 -10.09 -3.52
CA ALA A 280 6.77 -9.82 -3.20
C ALA A 280 6.90 -8.81 -2.05
N LYS A 281 6.04 -7.78 -2.00
CA LYS A 281 5.92 -6.88 -0.85
C LYS A 281 5.52 -7.61 0.42
N ASP A 282 4.57 -8.54 0.31
CA ASP A 282 4.10 -9.33 1.44
C ASP A 282 5.22 -10.20 2.02
N TYR A 283 5.99 -10.89 1.15
CA TYR A 283 7.17 -11.62 1.58
C TYR A 283 8.16 -10.73 2.31
N LEU A 284 8.45 -9.55 1.76
CA LEU A 284 9.35 -8.60 2.41
C LEU A 284 8.84 -8.19 3.78
N LYS A 285 7.55 -7.89 3.92
CA LYS A 285 6.91 -7.52 5.19
C LYS A 285 7.01 -8.64 6.23
N VAL A 286 6.77 -9.89 5.84
CA VAL A 286 6.90 -11.05 6.73
C VAL A 286 8.35 -11.29 7.12
N PHE A 287 9.26 -11.30 6.16
CA PHE A 287 10.64 -11.72 6.42
C PHE A 287 11.49 -10.62 7.04
N SER A 288 11.32 -9.35 6.66
CA SER A 288 12.10 -8.24 7.23
C SER A 288 11.86 -8.10 8.73
N LYS A 289 10.59 -8.16 9.14
CA LYS A 289 10.17 -8.00 10.54
C LYS A 289 10.49 -9.20 11.42
N ASN A 290 10.31 -10.43 10.92
CA ASN A 290 10.41 -11.62 11.78
C ASN A 290 11.73 -12.39 11.64
N LEU A 291 12.46 -12.23 10.53
CA LEU A 291 13.66 -13.05 10.24
C LEU A 291 14.95 -12.24 10.14
N LEU A 292 14.86 -10.95 9.79
CA LEU A 292 16.03 -10.14 9.43
C LEU A 292 16.32 -8.97 10.37
N GLU A 293 15.46 -8.67 11.33
CA GLU A 293 15.57 -7.47 12.17
C GLU A 293 16.97 -7.30 12.75
N LYS A 294 17.51 -8.34 13.41
CA LYS A 294 18.85 -8.30 14.01
C LYS A 294 19.99 -8.12 12.99
N ILE A 295 19.86 -8.72 11.80
CA ILE A 295 20.86 -8.58 10.73
C ILE A 295 20.86 -7.14 10.21
N ILE A 296 19.67 -6.58 10.04
CA ILE A 296 19.48 -5.20 9.59
C ILE A 296 20.02 -4.22 10.64
N GLU A 297 19.72 -4.43 11.92
CA GLU A 297 20.23 -3.61 13.02
C GLU A 297 21.76 -3.54 13.02
N LEU A 298 22.45 -4.68 12.92
CA LEU A 298 23.91 -4.71 12.90
C LEU A 298 24.50 -3.97 11.68
N LYS A 299 23.84 -4.05 10.51
CA LYS A 299 24.26 -3.29 9.33
C LYS A 299 24.03 -1.80 9.51
N ILE A 300 22.88 -1.39 10.05
CA ILE A 300 22.60 0.01 10.37
C ILE A 300 23.62 0.55 11.37
N GLU A 301 23.91 -0.16 12.45
CA GLU A 301 24.91 0.25 13.45
C GLU A 301 26.30 0.44 12.83
N ARG A 302 26.68 -0.40 11.87
CA ARG A 302 27.93 -0.25 11.12
C ARG A 302 27.93 1.03 10.29
N ILE A 303 26.84 1.28 9.56
CA ILE A 303 26.69 2.49 8.73
C ILE A 303 26.70 3.75 9.60
N GLU A 304 26.03 3.72 10.76
CA GLU A 304 26.04 4.85 11.71
C GLU A 304 27.45 5.19 12.21
N LYS A 305 28.25 4.16 12.51
CA LYS A 305 29.66 4.35 12.87
C LYS A 305 30.45 4.97 11.72
N SER A 306 30.21 4.56 10.48
CA SER A 306 30.83 5.18 9.30
C SER A 306 30.42 6.64 9.12
N ILE A 307 29.13 6.98 9.30
CA ILE A 307 28.65 8.37 9.25
C ILE A 307 29.33 9.25 10.30
N ALA A 308 29.56 8.72 11.51
CA ALA A 308 30.15 9.46 12.61
C ALA A 308 31.63 9.85 12.39
N VAL A 309 32.35 9.09 11.55
CA VAL A 309 33.79 9.29 11.30
C VAL A 309 34.05 10.03 9.99
N ALA A 310 33.13 9.97 9.02
CA ALA A 310 33.33 10.57 7.72
C ALA A 310 33.27 12.12 7.76
N GLU A 311 34.26 12.78 7.14
CA GLU A 311 34.29 14.24 6.99
C GLU A 311 33.31 14.72 5.89
N LYS A 312 32.82 15.96 5.99
CA LYS A 312 31.88 16.55 5.02
C LYS A 312 32.51 17.69 4.21
N PRO A 313 32.39 17.71 2.86
CA PRO A 313 31.97 16.63 1.95
C PRO A 313 33.15 15.68 1.60
N SER A 314 32.90 14.38 1.44
CA SER A 314 33.90 13.36 1.08
C SER A 314 33.33 12.25 0.19
N GLU A 315 34.20 11.52 -0.53
CA GLU A 315 33.82 10.31 -1.29
C GLU A 315 33.15 9.24 -0.41
N GLU A 316 33.53 9.20 0.87
CA GLU A 316 32.96 8.28 1.86
C GLU A 316 31.46 8.55 2.10
N MET A 317 31.03 9.81 2.05
CA MET A 317 29.62 10.16 2.18
C MET A 317 28.77 9.70 0.99
N ILE A 318 29.32 9.72 -0.23
CA ILE A 318 28.64 9.19 -1.42
C ILE A 318 28.44 7.69 -1.27
N LYS A 319 29.48 6.98 -0.85
CA LYS A 319 29.43 5.54 -0.62
C LYS A 319 28.44 5.15 0.47
N ILE A 320 28.38 5.92 1.57
CA ILE A 320 27.39 5.71 2.64
C ILE A 320 25.97 5.91 2.11
N GLN A 321 25.74 6.94 1.30
CA GLN A 321 24.44 7.18 0.69
C GLN A 321 24.03 6.00 -0.20
N GLU A 322 24.93 5.56 -1.10
CA GLU A 322 24.70 4.40 -1.96
C GLU A 322 24.42 3.13 -1.14
N GLU A 323 25.13 2.94 -0.03
CA GLU A 323 24.92 1.81 0.88
C GLU A 323 23.55 1.88 1.57
N LEU A 324 23.11 3.05 2.06
CA LEU A 324 21.78 3.25 2.65
C LEU A 324 20.66 3.10 1.62
N GLU A 325 20.79 3.68 0.43
CA GLU A 325 19.82 3.56 -0.66
C GLU A 325 19.70 2.10 -1.10
N THR A 326 20.83 1.40 -1.24
CA THR A 326 20.86 -0.04 -1.54
C THR A 326 20.23 -0.83 -0.41
N LEU A 327 20.55 -0.52 0.84
CA LEU A 327 19.97 -1.19 2.00
C LEU A 327 18.46 -0.98 2.06
N SER A 328 17.94 0.21 1.81
CA SER A 328 16.49 0.47 1.80
C SER A 328 15.77 -0.17 0.62
N ASN A 329 16.37 -0.20 -0.56
CA ASN A 329 15.78 -0.81 -1.76
C ASN A 329 15.79 -2.33 -1.70
N VAL A 330 16.91 -2.92 -1.25
CA VAL A 330 17.04 -4.38 -1.17
C VAL A 330 16.46 -4.90 0.14
N TYR A 331 16.48 -4.13 1.24
CA TYR A 331 15.94 -4.48 2.57
C TYR A 331 14.96 -3.41 3.07
N PRO A 332 13.74 -3.37 2.51
CA PRO A 332 12.74 -2.45 2.98
C PRO A 332 12.36 -2.76 4.43
N HIS A 333 12.81 -1.90 5.36
CA HIS A 333 12.60 -2.03 6.79
C HIS A 333 12.45 -0.64 7.42
N SER A 334 11.60 -0.50 8.44
CA SER A 334 11.30 0.82 9.02
C SER A 334 12.56 1.56 9.47
N LYS A 335 13.49 0.87 10.14
CA LYS A 335 14.75 1.49 10.61
C LYS A 335 15.67 1.90 9.46
N THR A 336 15.71 1.18 8.34
CA THR A 336 16.57 1.54 7.20
C THR A 336 16.08 2.83 6.55
N PHE A 337 14.77 2.94 6.32
CA PHE A 337 14.16 4.17 5.81
C PHE A 337 14.26 5.34 6.79
N GLU A 338 14.03 5.14 8.09
CA GLU A 338 14.23 6.22 9.07
C GLU A 338 15.66 6.80 9.00
N LYS A 339 16.67 5.93 8.82
CA LYS A 339 18.07 6.36 8.70
C LYS A 339 18.36 7.01 7.35
N LEU A 340 17.81 6.49 6.27
CA LEU A 340 17.91 7.11 4.95
C LEU A 340 17.29 8.52 4.94
N ILE A 341 16.11 8.68 5.55
CA ILE A 341 15.44 9.98 5.71
C ILE A 341 16.28 10.92 6.58
N ASP A 342 16.78 10.44 7.73
CA ASP A 342 17.70 11.21 8.59
C ASP A 342 18.94 11.67 7.81
N PHE A 343 19.51 10.80 6.98
CA PHE A 343 20.65 11.08 6.14
C PHE A 343 20.31 12.13 5.08
N TYR A 344 19.25 11.93 4.29
CA TYR A 344 18.81 12.88 3.26
C TYR A 344 18.51 14.28 3.82
N MET A 345 17.79 14.36 4.94
CA MET A 345 17.46 15.65 5.56
C MET A 345 18.72 16.36 6.09
N SER A 346 19.66 15.63 6.68
CA SER A 346 20.91 16.22 7.21
C SER A 346 21.90 16.65 6.13
N HIS A 347 21.73 16.16 4.90
CA HIS A 347 22.57 16.51 3.75
C HIS A 347 21.83 17.32 2.68
N LYS A 348 20.63 17.84 2.99
CA LYS A 348 19.83 18.68 2.10
C LYS A 348 19.59 18.03 0.72
N ALA A 349 19.30 16.73 0.72
CA ALA A 349 18.90 16.04 -0.50
C ALA A 349 17.63 16.66 -1.12
N GLU A 350 17.40 16.34 -2.39
CA GLU A 350 16.19 16.74 -3.10
C GLU A 350 14.94 16.30 -2.36
N LYS A 351 13.92 17.16 -2.41
CA LYS A 351 12.72 17.02 -1.60
C LYS A 351 11.90 15.80 -2.04
N GLU A 352 11.89 15.55 -3.33
CA GLU A 352 11.23 14.44 -4.01
C GLU A 352 11.76 13.12 -3.44
N LYS A 353 13.09 12.98 -3.31
CA LYS A 353 13.73 11.79 -2.69
C LYS A 353 13.31 11.58 -1.24
N ILE A 354 13.17 12.66 -0.47
CA ILE A 354 12.75 12.55 0.93
C ILE A 354 11.28 12.15 1.03
N MET A 355 10.41 12.74 0.20
CA MET A 355 8.99 12.39 0.13
C MET A 355 8.83 10.91 -0.26
N GLU A 356 9.53 10.46 -1.30
CA GLU A 356 9.53 9.06 -1.74
C GLU A 356 9.98 8.11 -0.62
N ALA A 357 11.06 8.43 0.10
CA ALA A 357 11.50 7.62 1.24
C ALA A 357 10.46 7.55 2.37
N PHE A 358 9.68 8.61 2.60
CA PHE A 358 8.56 8.58 3.54
C PHE A 358 7.38 7.74 3.04
N ALA A 359 7.06 7.79 1.75
CA ALA A 359 6.05 6.94 1.14
C ALA A 359 6.42 5.46 1.27
N ASP A 360 7.66 5.10 0.96
CA ASP A 360 8.19 3.74 1.12
C ASP A 360 8.13 3.27 2.59
N LEU A 361 8.58 4.12 3.54
CA LEU A 361 8.48 3.84 4.98
C LEU A 361 7.02 3.56 5.38
N TRP A 362 6.09 4.41 4.94
CA TRP A 362 4.67 4.27 5.23
C TRP A 362 4.09 2.99 4.65
N GLU A 363 4.51 2.59 3.46
CA GLU A 363 4.03 1.38 2.82
C GLU A 363 4.34 0.13 3.66
N ILE A 364 5.54 0.07 4.25
CA ILE A 364 6.02 -1.08 5.01
C ILE A 364 5.43 -1.12 6.42
N SER A 365 5.42 0.03 7.11
CA SER A 365 5.08 0.07 8.54
C SER A 365 3.63 0.46 8.81
N LYS A 366 3.00 1.20 7.89
CA LYS A 366 1.71 1.91 8.08
C LYS A 366 1.66 2.72 9.39
N LYS A 367 2.82 3.10 9.92
CA LYS A 367 2.98 3.82 11.19
C LYS A 367 4.34 4.51 11.25
N LEU A 368 4.34 5.79 11.61
CA LEU A 368 5.56 6.55 11.90
C LEU A 368 5.73 6.74 13.42
N SER A 369 6.98 6.91 13.85
CA SER A 369 7.28 7.48 15.17
C SER A 369 6.90 8.98 15.21
N ASN A 370 6.65 9.54 16.39
CA ASN A 370 6.34 10.97 16.53
C ASN A 370 7.43 11.87 15.93
N ARG A 371 8.71 11.48 16.07
CA ARG A 371 9.85 12.15 15.44
C ARG A 371 9.72 12.20 13.92
N MET A 372 9.37 11.07 13.31
CA MET A 372 9.21 10.96 11.85
C MET A 372 8.00 11.74 11.33
N TYR A 373 6.88 11.70 12.05
CA TYR A 373 5.73 12.53 11.69
C TYR A 373 6.08 14.01 11.66
N LEU A 374 6.78 14.53 12.69
CA LEU A 374 7.13 15.96 12.73
C LEU A 374 8.02 16.36 11.54
N LYS A 375 9.01 15.52 11.20
CA LYS A 375 9.87 15.72 10.03
C LYS A 375 9.08 15.71 8.72
N PHE A 376 8.21 14.73 8.55
CA PHE A 376 7.36 14.63 7.38
C PHE A 376 6.45 15.86 7.21
N ILE A 377 5.78 16.27 8.28
CA ILE A 377 4.88 17.44 8.26
C ILE A 377 5.64 18.73 7.91
N GLU A 378 6.88 18.90 8.38
CA GLU A 378 7.70 20.08 8.02
C GLU A 378 7.94 20.16 6.51
N ILE A 379 8.22 19.02 5.88
CA ILE A 379 8.45 18.93 4.44
C ILE A 379 7.13 19.09 3.68
N PHE A 380 6.10 18.33 4.08
CA PHE A 380 4.76 18.34 3.49
C PHE A 380 4.21 19.77 3.38
N LYS A 381 4.32 20.56 4.46
CA LYS A 381 3.87 21.97 4.47
C LYS A 381 4.47 22.79 3.31
N LYS A 382 5.71 22.51 2.94
CA LYS A 382 6.45 23.22 1.87
C LYS A 382 6.29 22.53 0.50
N THR A 383 5.56 21.41 0.38
CA THR A 383 5.48 20.61 -0.87
C THR A 383 4.39 21.14 -1.78
N SER A 384 4.65 21.16 -3.09
CA SER A 384 3.63 21.51 -4.08
C SER A 384 2.60 20.38 -4.18
N PHE A 385 1.36 20.66 -4.59
CA PHE A 385 0.34 19.61 -4.72
C PHE A 385 0.66 18.58 -5.81
N LYS A 386 1.48 18.95 -6.79
CA LYS A 386 1.90 18.05 -7.86
C LYS A 386 2.79 16.91 -7.35
N ASP A 387 3.60 17.19 -6.33
CA ASP A 387 4.60 16.26 -5.78
C ASP A 387 4.09 15.53 -4.52
N ILE A 388 2.77 15.55 -4.29
CA ILE A 388 2.11 14.86 -3.19
C ILE A 388 1.29 13.71 -3.76
N ASP A 389 1.72 12.48 -3.52
CA ASP A 389 0.94 11.27 -3.80
C ASP A 389 -0.03 10.88 -2.67
N GLU A 390 -0.94 9.93 -2.94
CA GLU A 390 -1.95 9.49 -1.98
C GLU A 390 -1.35 8.91 -0.68
N SER A 391 -0.23 8.19 -0.78
CA SER A 391 0.49 7.66 0.38
C SER A 391 0.91 8.76 1.35
N HIS A 392 1.29 9.94 0.84
CA HIS A 392 1.61 11.10 1.65
C HIS A 392 0.39 11.65 2.38
N LEU A 393 -0.77 11.65 1.72
CA LEU A 393 -2.03 12.09 2.34
C LEU A 393 -2.45 11.15 3.47
N ASP A 394 -2.26 9.84 3.29
CA ASP A 394 -2.50 8.84 4.34
C ASP A 394 -1.60 9.03 5.58
N ILE A 395 -0.34 9.43 5.39
CA ILE A 395 0.56 9.76 6.50
C ILE A 395 0.02 10.97 7.28
N VAL A 396 -0.45 12.01 6.59
CA VAL A 396 -1.03 13.20 7.26
C VAL A 396 -2.33 12.85 8.00
N GLU A 397 -3.21 12.04 7.39
CA GLU A 397 -4.42 11.51 8.04
C GLU A 397 -4.09 10.79 9.36
N ALA A 398 -3.10 9.90 9.32
CA ALA A 398 -2.67 9.16 10.51
C ALA A 398 -2.09 10.08 11.58
N TYR A 399 -1.29 11.07 11.18
CA TYR A 399 -0.76 12.10 12.08
C TYR A 399 -1.87 12.89 12.79
N LEU A 400 -2.90 13.31 12.05
CA LEU A 400 -4.02 14.08 12.58
C LEU A 400 -4.92 13.25 13.51
N LYS A 401 -5.02 11.93 13.29
CA LYS A 401 -5.73 11.01 14.19
C LYS A 401 -5.00 10.81 15.51
N SER A 402 -3.67 10.76 15.50
CA SER A 402 -2.87 10.48 16.70
C SER A 402 -2.57 11.71 17.56
N ASN A 403 -2.66 12.93 17.01
CA ASN A 403 -2.31 14.15 17.72
C ASN A 403 -3.54 15.03 17.99
N LEU A 404 -3.88 15.18 19.28
CA LEU A 404 -5.00 16.00 19.76
C LEU A 404 -4.75 17.51 19.61
N SER A 405 -3.50 17.96 19.65
CA SER A 405 -3.09 19.34 19.35
C SER A 405 -3.06 19.56 17.83
N ARG A 406 -4.25 19.47 17.23
CA ARG A 406 -4.48 19.61 15.79
C ARG A 406 -3.93 20.92 15.27
N ARG A 407 -3.12 20.86 14.22
CA ARG A 407 -2.64 22.05 13.51
C ARG A 407 -3.60 22.32 12.35
N ILE A 408 -4.51 23.26 12.54
CA ILE A 408 -5.49 23.74 11.54
C ILE A 408 -4.84 23.94 10.15
N GLU A 409 -3.62 24.48 10.12
CA GLU A 409 -2.85 24.70 8.89
C GLU A 409 -2.51 23.40 8.12
N VAL A 410 -2.17 22.33 8.85
CA VAL A 410 -1.82 21.03 8.24
C VAL A 410 -3.07 20.36 7.69
N ASP A 411 -4.16 20.42 8.44
CA ASP A 411 -5.46 19.87 8.05
C ASP A 411 -6.04 20.60 6.83
N LEU A 412 -5.90 21.94 6.80
CA LEU A 412 -6.29 22.74 5.65
C LEU A 412 -5.49 22.37 4.39
N LYS A 413 -4.17 22.24 4.52
CA LYS A 413 -3.33 21.81 3.40
C LYS A 413 -3.67 20.40 2.91
N LEU A 414 -4.04 19.49 3.82
CA LEU A 414 -4.51 18.15 3.47
C LEU A 414 -5.82 18.23 2.67
N ALA A 415 -6.79 19.04 3.10
CA ALA A 415 -8.03 19.27 2.37
C ALA A 415 -7.78 19.85 0.97
N ASP A 416 -6.89 20.85 0.86
CA ASP A 416 -6.47 21.44 -0.41
C ASP A 416 -5.80 20.40 -1.34
N ALA A 417 -4.95 19.54 -0.78
CA ALA A 417 -4.28 18.48 -1.54
C ALA A 417 -5.26 17.41 -2.04
N TYR A 418 -6.25 17.01 -1.24
CA TYR A 418 -7.32 16.12 -1.70
C TYR A 418 -8.12 16.76 -2.83
N ASN A 419 -8.47 18.04 -2.70
CA ASN A 419 -9.20 18.77 -3.73
C ASN A 419 -8.40 18.83 -5.05
N ALA A 420 -7.11 19.16 -4.98
CA ALA A 420 -6.23 19.19 -6.14
C ALA A 420 -6.06 17.84 -6.85
N LYS A 421 -6.32 16.72 -6.16
CA LYS A 421 -6.31 15.35 -6.71
C LYS A 421 -7.70 14.86 -7.14
N GLY A 422 -8.74 15.67 -7.03
CA GLY A 422 -10.12 15.28 -7.36
C GLY A 422 -10.77 14.34 -6.33
N ILE A 423 -10.18 14.18 -5.13
CA ILE A 423 -10.70 13.31 -4.06
C ILE A 423 -11.68 14.13 -3.20
N TYR A 424 -12.77 14.57 -3.82
CA TYR A 424 -13.67 15.59 -3.27
C TYR A 424 -14.34 15.19 -1.94
N GLU A 425 -14.73 13.94 -1.75
CA GLU A 425 -15.39 13.51 -0.51
C GLU A 425 -14.50 13.67 0.72
N LYS A 426 -13.21 13.32 0.59
CA LYS A 426 -12.24 13.51 1.66
C LYS A 426 -11.94 15.00 1.87
N ALA A 427 -11.82 15.77 0.78
CA ALA A 427 -11.63 17.22 0.87
C ALA A 427 -12.78 17.91 1.63
N LEU A 428 -14.03 17.64 1.24
CA LEU A 428 -15.24 18.16 1.89
C LEU A 428 -15.28 17.80 3.38
N ARG A 429 -15.01 16.54 3.73
CA ARG A 429 -14.96 16.10 5.14
C ARG A 429 -14.02 16.94 5.99
N HIS A 430 -12.84 17.27 5.47
CA HIS A 430 -11.88 18.11 6.18
C HIS A 430 -12.30 19.58 6.20
N TYR A 431 -12.81 20.13 5.08
CA TYR A 431 -13.31 21.51 5.05
C TYR A 431 -14.48 21.74 6.01
N PHE A 432 -15.48 20.85 6.05
CA PHE A 432 -16.60 20.95 7.00
C PHE A 432 -16.12 20.90 8.45
N ARG A 433 -15.06 20.16 8.76
CA ARG A 433 -14.47 20.14 10.10
C ARG A 433 -13.75 21.46 10.44
N LEU A 434 -13.18 22.13 9.45
CA LEU A 434 -12.32 23.30 9.62
C LEU A 434 -13.07 24.63 9.57
N ILE A 435 -14.25 24.68 8.96
CA ILE A 435 -14.99 25.91 8.67
C ILE A 435 -15.14 26.83 9.88
N ASP A 436 -15.46 26.28 11.06
CA ASP A 436 -15.67 27.06 12.29
C ASP A 436 -14.39 27.26 13.12
N GLN A 437 -13.25 26.73 12.68
CA GLN A 437 -11.98 26.79 13.39
C GLN A 437 -10.99 27.78 12.76
N VAL A 438 -11.16 28.10 11.47
CA VAL A 438 -10.28 29.02 10.75
C VAL A 438 -10.67 30.48 11.00
N LYS A 439 -9.68 31.38 10.95
CA LYS A 439 -9.94 32.83 11.06
C LYS A 439 -10.76 33.37 9.87
N ASN A 440 -10.55 32.82 8.68
CA ASN A 440 -11.24 33.25 7.46
C ASN A 440 -12.22 32.16 7.01
N GLN A 441 -13.40 32.14 7.63
CA GLN A 441 -14.48 31.20 7.33
C GLN A 441 -14.91 31.28 5.85
N ASN A 442 -14.92 32.48 5.27
CA ASN A 442 -15.34 32.71 3.88
C ASN A 442 -14.49 31.92 2.87
N LEU A 443 -13.19 31.78 3.11
CA LEU A 443 -12.30 31.01 2.24
C LEU A 443 -12.69 29.52 2.19
N ILE A 444 -13.10 28.95 3.32
CA ILE A 444 -13.50 27.54 3.39
C ILE A 444 -14.88 27.35 2.76
N ILE A 445 -15.81 28.27 3.03
CA ILE A 445 -17.13 28.29 2.38
C ILE A 445 -16.96 28.31 0.85
N GLU A 446 -16.07 29.16 0.34
CA GLU A 446 -15.79 29.25 -1.10
C GLU A 446 -15.29 27.92 -1.68
N LYS A 447 -14.34 27.26 -0.99
CA LYS A 447 -13.79 25.96 -1.40
C LYS A 447 -14.86 24.87 -1.41
N ILE A 448 -15.75 24.85 -0.42
CA ILE A 448 -16.86 23.90 -0.37
C ILE A 448 -17.82 24.13 -1.53
N PHE A 449 -18.24 25.38 -1.79
CA PHE A 449 -19.11 25.70 -2.93
C PHE A 449 -18.49 25.28 -4.25
N ASN A 450 -17.20 25.56 -4.46
CA ASN A 450 -16.52 25.19 -5.71
C ASN A 450 -16.61 23.69 -5.95
N ILE A 451 -16.34 22.87 -4.92
CA ILE A 451 -16.43 21.41 -5.04
C ILE A 451 -17.85 20.95 -5.33
N LEU A 452 -18.84 21.47 -4.61
CA LEU A 452 -20.24 21.03 -4.78
C LEU A 452 -20.78 21.44 -6.16
N ILE A 453 -20.43 22.64 -6.64
CA ILE A 453 -20.78 23.10 -7.99
C ILE A 453 -20.08 22.26 -9.06
N GLU A 454 -18.79 21.96 -8.89
CA GLU A 454 -18.01 21.13 -9.83
C GLU A 454 -18.53 19.69 -9.93
N LYS A 455 -19.13 19.18 -8.84
CA LYS A 455 -19.81 17.88 -8.79
C LYS A 455 -21.26 17.90 -9.29
N ASP A 456 -21.80 19.06 -9.67
CA ASP A 456 -23.24 19.28 -9.93
C ASP A 456 -24.15 18.89 -8.74
N ASP A 457 -23.61 18.93 -7.51
CA ASP A 457 -24.31 18.53 -6.28
C ASP A 457 -25.04 19.74 -5.65
N TYR A 458 -26.01 20.27 -6.41
CA TYR A 458 -26.70 21.51 -6.06
C TYR A 458 -27.59 21.35 -4.82
N GLU A 459 -28.14 20.17 -4.56
CA GLU A 459 -28.96 19.90 -3.37
C GLU A 459 -28.14 20.05 -2.08
N ASP A 460 -26.95 19.45 -2.02
CA ASP A 460 -26.03 19.63 -0.89
C ASP A 460 -25.54 21.07 -0.78
N ALA A 461 -25.26 21.73 -1.90
CA ALA A 461 -24.88 23.15 -1.90
C ALA A 461 -25.98 24.05 -1.35
N CYS A 462 -27.26 23.74 -1.62
CA CYS A 462 -28.40 24.48 -1.07
C CYS A 462 -28.56 24.26 0.44
N ARG A 463 -28.43 23.02 0.91
CA ARG A 463 -28.42 22.73 2.36
C ARG A 463 -27.29 23.46 3.07
N PHE A 464 -26.09 23.43 2.49
CA PHE A 464 -24.93 24.15 3.02
C PHE A 464 -25.14 25.67 3.06
N LEU A 465 -25.77 26.25 2.04
CA LEU A 465 -26.15 27.66 2.00
C LEU A 465 -27.08 28.02 3.16
N GLU A 466 -28.07 27.18 3.48
CA GLU A 466 -29.00 27.41 4.59
C GLU A 466 -28.25 27.42 5.94
N ASP A 467 -27.36 26.45 6.15
CA ASP A 467 -26.57 26.33 7.38
C ASP A 467 -25.60 27.51 7.60
N TYR A 468 -25.03 28.04 6.50
CA TYR A 468 -24.02 29.11 6.54
C TYR A 468 -24.49 30.43 5.90
N TYR A 469 -25.79 30.71 5.92
CA TYR A 469 -26.37 31.89 5.27
C TYR A 469 -25.71 33.21 5.69
N LYS A 470 -25.54 33.42 7.00
CA LYS A 470 -25.02 34.68 7.57
C LYS A 470 -23.62 35.07 7.08
N PRO A 471 -22.60 34.18 7.10
CA PRO A 471 -21.29 34.52 6.54
C PRO A 471 -21.33 34.68 5.02
N ILE A 472 -22.18 33.92 4.31
CA ILE A 472 -22.31 34.00 2.84
C ILE A 472 -22.80 35.38 2.40
N VAL A 473 -23.89 35.89 2.98
CA VAL A 473 -24.48 37.20 2.56
C VAL A 473 -23.58 38.40 2.81
N LYS A 474 -22.56 38.25 3.67
CA LYS A 474 -21.56 39.30 3.91
C LYS A 474 -20.47 39.37 2.83
N ASN A 475 -20.42 38.42 1.91
CA ASN A 475 -19.41 38.35 0.86
C ASN A 475 -20.07 38.24 -0.53
N PRO A 476 -20.00 39.31 -1.36
CA PRO A 476 -20.64 39.31 -2.66
C PRO A 476 -20.25 38.15 -3.59
N SER A 477 -18.99 37.68 -3.55
CA SER A 477 -18.55 36.53 -4.35
C SER A 477 -19.27 35.25 -3.95
N LEU A 478 -19.50 35.05 -2.65
CA LEU A 478 -20.24 33.91 -2.13
C LEU A 478 -21.74 34.02 -2.45
N VAL A 479 -22.31 35.23 -2.42
CA VAL A 479 -23.71 35.46 -2.83
C VAL A 479 -23.93 35.12 -4.29
N ILE A 480 -22.97 35.44 -5.17
CA ILE A 480 -23.05 35.07 -6.59
C ILE A 480 -23.03 33.55 -6.78
N LYS A 481 -22.18 32.82 -6.03
CA LYS A 481 -22.20 31.34 -6.02
C LYS A 481 -23.51 30.79 -5.48
N ALA A 482 -24.06 31.39 -4.43
CA ALA A 482 -25.36 31.02 -3.88
C ALA A 482 -26.48 31.21 -4.92
N LEU A 483 -26.48 32.33 -5.66
CA LEU A 483 -27.42 32.57 -6.75
C LEU A 483 -27.30 31.52 -7.85
N LEU A 484 -26.07 31.13 -8.23
CA LEU A 484 -25.86 30.05 -9.19
C LEU A 484 -26.53 28.75 -8.72
N VAL A 485 -26.27 28.34 -7.48
CA VAL A 485 -26.86 27.13 -6.88
C VAL A 485 -28.40 27.21 -6.84
N LEU A 486 -28.95 28.31 -6.32
CA LEU A 486 -30.39 28.51 -6.23
C LEU A 486 -31.06 28.54 -7.62
N SER A 487 -30.38 29.10 -8.63
CA SER A 487 -30.89 29.14 -10.01
C SER A 487 -31.02 27.74 -10.62
N LYS A 488 -30.10 26.83 -10.30
CA LYS A 488 -30.08 25.45 -10.81
C LYS A 488 -31.18 24.60 -10.21
N ILE A 489 -31.58 24.88 -8.97
CA ILE A 489 -32.64 24.16 -8.25
C ILE A 489 -34.01 24.84 -8.45
N GLY A 490 -34.06 26.05 -8.99
CA GLY A 490 -35.31 26.79 -9.22
C GLY A 490 -35.90 27.41 -7.95
N LYS A 491 -35.06 27.76 -6.97
CA LYS A 491 -35.45 28.34 -5.68
C LYS A 491 -35.76 29.84 -5.77
N ARG A 492 -36.86 30.17 -6.46
CA ARG A 492 -37.24 31.55 -6.82
C ARG A 492 -37.41 32.47 -5.60
N GLU A 493 -38.08 32.01 -4.55
CA GLU A 493 -38.36 32.85 -3.36
C GLU A 493 -37.08 33.19 -2.59
N GLU A 494 -36.16 32.24 -2.50
CA GLU A 494 -34.85 32.43 -1.88
C GLU A 494 -33.98 33.41 -2.68
N ILE A 495 -33.99 33.31 -4.01
CA ILE A 495 -33.33 34.28 -4.91
C ILE A 495 -33.90 35.69 -4.68
N LYS A 496 -35.23 35.81 -4.65
CA LYS A 496 -35.93 37.09 -4.47
C LYS A 496 -35.54 37.76 -3.15
N LYS A 497 -35.48 36.99 -2.05
CA LYS A 497 -35.05 37.48 -0.74
C LYS A 497 -33.65 38.07 -0.73
N LEU A 498 -32.69 37.48 -1.45
CA LEU A 498 -31.31 38.01 -1.53
C LEU A 498 -31.26 39.43 -2.12
N PHE A 499 -32.12 39.73 -3.11
CA PHE A 499 -32.23 41.08 -3.66
C PHE A 499 -33.00 42.02 -2.75
N GLU A 500 -34.12 41.56 -2.16
CA GLU A 500 -34.95 42.38 -1.26
C GLU A 500 -34.22 42.79 0.02
N ASN A 501 -33.37 41.89 0.55
CA ASN A 501 -32.52 42.17 1.71
C ASN A 501 -31.32 43.08 1.39
N GLY A 502 -31.06 43.35 0.11
CA GLY A 502 -29.89 44.11 -0.32
C GLY A 502 -28.57 43.35 -0.22
N ASP A 503 -28.61 42.02 -0.11
CA ASP A 503 -27.41 41.17 -0.03
C ASP A 503 -26.60 41.21 -1.34
N ILE A 504 -27.27 41.51 -2.47
CA ILE A 504 -26.66 41.75 -3.78
C ILE A 504 -27.52 42.71 -4.61
N SER A 505 -26.88 43.51 -5.47
CA SER A 505 -27.58 44.34 -6.46
C SER A 505 -27.56 43.71 -7.84
N GLU A 506 -28.61 43.97 -8.63
CA GLU A 506 -28.68 43.55 -10.03
C GLU A 506 -27.49 44.03 -10.87
N ASN A 507 -27.00 45.24 -10.60
CA ASN A 507 -25.85 45.80 -11.31
C ASN A 507 -24.55 45.06 -10.96
N LEU A 508 -24.35 44.73 -9.68
CA LEU A 508 -23.18 43.97 -9.24
C LEU A 508 -23.16 42.56 -9.83
N LEU A 509 -24.32 41.89 -9.87
CA LEU A 509 -24.45 40.58 -10.51
C LEU A 509 -24.15 40.66 -12.00
N LEU A 510 -24.72 41.66 -12.70
CA LEU A 510 -24.50 41.87 -14.12
C LEU A 510 -23.04 42.16 -14.46
N GLU A 511 -22.32 42.92 -13.62
CA GLU A 511 -20.90 43.20 -13.84
C GLU A 511 -20.01 41.98 -13.63
N TYR A 512 -20.40 41.05 -12.75
CA TYR A 512 -19.60 39.87 -12.42
C TYR A 512 -19.89 38.68 -13.33
N ASP A 513 -21.18 38.38 -13.57
CA ASP A 513 -21.62 37.26 -14.40
C ASP A 513 -22.90 37.65 -15.16
N PRO A 514 -22.77 38.21 -16.38
CA PRO A 514 -23.90 38.60 -17.21
C PRO A 514 -24.85 37.44 -17.56
N PHE A 515 -24.33 36.22 -17.64
CA PHE A 515 -25.12 35.04 -17.99
C PHE A 515 -25.97 34.59 -16.82
N LEU A 516 -25.38 34.52 -15.62
CA LEU A 516 -26.12 34.27 -14.39
C LEU A 516 -27.14 35.38 -14.12
N PHE A 517 -26.77 36.66 -14.34
CA PHE A 517 -27.71 37.77 -14.29
C PHE A 517 -28.94 37.51 -15.17
N PHE A 518 -28.73 37.19 -16.45
CA PHE A 518 -29.81 36.93 -17.39
C PHE A 518 -30.73 35.79 -16.91
N ASN A 519 -30.15 34.67 -16.46
CA ASN A 519 -30.92 33.54 -15.95
C ASN A 519 -31.73 33.89 -14.70
N ILE A 520 -31.11 34.59 -13.75
CA ILE A 520 -31.78 35.02 -12.51
C ILE A 520 -32.92 36.00 -12.81
N MET A 521 -32.71 36.97 -13.69
CA MET A 521 -33.77 37.93 -14.04
C MET A 521 -34.98 37.25 -14.69
N ASN A 522 -34.74 36.22 -15.51
CA ASN A 522 -35.82 35.40 -16.08
C ASN A 522 -36.56 34.58 -15.00
N ILE A 523 -35.82 33.97 -14.07
CA ILE A 523 -36.41 33.23 -12.93
C ILE A 523 -37.29 34.15 -12.06
N LEU A 524 -36.87 35.42 -11.90
CA LEU A 524 -37.63 36.42 -11.17
C LEU A 524 -38.79 37.04 -11.96
N GLU A 525 -38.96 36.66 -13.24
CA GLU A 525 -39.97 37.21 -14.16
C GLU A 525 -39.86 38.75 -14.31
N ARG A 526 -38.62 39.26 -14.36
CA ARG A 526 -38.38 40.66 -14.74
C ARG A 526 -38.83 40.90 -16.18
N ARG A 527 -39.27 42.12 -16.49
CA ARG A 527 -39.71 42.46 -17.84
C ARG A 527 -38.52 42.40 -18.80
N GLU A 528 -38.70 41.74 -19.95
CA GLU A 528 -37.61 41.53 -20.90
C GLU A 528 -36.94 42.84 -21.34
N ASP A 529 -37.73 43.89 -21.59
CA ASP A 529 -37.22 45.21 -21.97
C ASP A 529 -36.24 45.79 -20.94
N GLU A 530 -36.50 45.60 -19.64
CA GLU A 530 -35.58 46.01 -18.57
C GLU A 530 -34.29 45.21 -18.56
N ILE A 531 -34.37 43.89 -18.76
CA ILE A 531 -33.20 43.00 -18.79
C ILE A 531 -32.28 43.40 -19.95
N TYR A 532 -32.83 43.54 -21.16
CA TYR A 532 -32.05 43.88 -22.34
C TYR A 532 -31.53 45.31 -22.32
N PHE A 533 -32.27 46.27 -21.74
CA PHE A 533 -31.76 47.62 -21.54
C PHE A 533 -30.46 47.62 -20.73
N LYS A 534 -30.40 46.84 -19.65
CA LYS A 534 -29.17 46.71 -18.84
C LYS A 534 -28.05 45.98 -19.59
N LEU A 535 -28.37 44.93 -20.32
CA LEU A 535 -27.38 44.21 -21.16
C LEU A 535 -26.81 45.12 -22.27
N GLU A 536 -27.64 45.94 -22.90
CA GLU A 536 -27.23 46.91 -23.92
C GLU A 536 -26.25 47.95 -23.38
N ILE A 537 -26.50 48.48 -22.17
CA ILE A 537 -25.55 49.36 -21.48
C ILE A 537 -24.19 48.68 -21.26
N MET A 538 -24.18 47.38 -20.95
CA MET A 538 -22.92 46.61 -20.82
C MET A 538 -22.23 46.38 -22.15
N VAL A 539 -22.97 46.16 -23.23
CA VAL A 539 -22.41 46.08 -24.59
C VAL A 539 -21.75 47.40 -24.96
N ASP A 540 -22.42 48.54 -24.73
CA ASP A 540 -21.87 49.86 -24.98
C ASP A 540 -20.60 50.13 -24.15
N LYS A 541 -20.58 49.72 -22.88
CA LYS A 541 -19.40 49.80 -22.01
C LYS A 541 -18.25 48.94 -22.55
N ALA A 542 -18.53 47.72 -23.00
CA ALA A 542 -17.53 46.82 -23.57
C ALA A 542 -16.99 47.33 -24.91
N LEU A 543 -17.83 47.94 -25.75
CA LEU A 543 -17.43 48.60 -27.00
C LEU A 543 -16.50 49.78 -26.73
N LYS A 544 -16.87 50.67 -25.79
CA LYS A 544 -16.03 51.82 -25.39
C LYS A 544 -14.65 51.38 -24.91
N ASN A 545 -14.59 50.28 -24.18
CA ASN A 545 -13.35 49.73 -23.63
C ASN A 545 -12.61 48.77 -24.58
N LYS A 546 -13.14 48.51 -25.79
CA LYS A 546 -12.63 47.52 -26.75
C LYS A 546 -12.43 46.13 -26.13
N ASN A 547 -13.27 45.74 -25.17
CA ASN A 547 -13.19 44.44 -24.50
C ASN A 547 -13.91 43.36 -25.32
N THR A 548 -13.15 42.70 -26.21
CA THR A 548 -13.69 41.68 -27.12
C THR A 548 -14.16 40.41 -26.40
N VAL A 549 -13.62 40.10 -25.22
CA VAL A 549 -14.02 38.94 -24.40
C VAL A 549 -15.43 39.17 -23.84
N SER A 550 -15.67 40.30 -23.19
CA SER A 550 -17.00 40.63 -22.65
C SER A 550 -18.04 40.80 -23.76
N LEU A 551 -17.66 41.32 -24.94
CA LEU A 551 -18.56 41.36 -26.10
C LEU A 551 -18.99 39.96 -26.55
N LYS A 552 -18.08 38.98 -26.54
CA LYS A 552 -18.44 37.58 -26.84
C LYS A 552 -19.39 37.02 -25.78
N GLU A 553 -19.10 37.20 -24.49
CA GLU A 553 -19.97 36.71 -23.40
C GLU A 553 -21.38 37.30 -23.46
N LEU A 554 -21.49 38.61 -23.63
CA LEU A 554 -22.78 39.28 -23.80
C LEU A 554 -23.48 38.82 -25.08
N GLY A 555 -22.74 38.69 -26.17
CA GLY A 555 -23.26 38.21 -27.45
C GLY A 555 -23.92 36.83 -27.34
N LYS A 556 -23.34 35.90 -26.58
CA LYS A 556 -23.95 34.58 -26.34
C LYS A 556 -25.37 34.70 -25.80
N ILE A 557 -25.61 35.59 -24.84
CA ILE A 557 -26.93 35.84 -24.25
C ILE A 557 -27.92 36.29 -25.33
N PHE A 558 -27.57 37.30 -26.12
CA PHE A 558 -28.45 37.78 -27.20
C PHE A 558 -28.77 36.69 -28.24
N TYR A 559 -27.81 35.80 -28.53
CA TYR A 559 -28.04 34.71 -29.47
C TYR A 559 -28.96 33.62 -28.90
N ILE A 560 -28.70 33.13 -27.67
CA ILE A 560 -29.55 32.08 -27.07
C ILE A 560 -30.99 32.57 -26.85
N SER A 561 -31.19 33.87 -26.73
CA SER A 561 -32.51 34.49 -26.58
C SER A 561 -33.15 34.96 -27.89
N ASN A 562 -32.65 34.49 -29.04
CA ASN A 562 -33.18 34.81 -30.36
C ASN A 562 -33.19 36.33 -30.70
N ARG A 563 -32.18 37.06 -30.23
CA ARG A 563 -31.97 38.50 -30.47
C ARG A 563 -30.61 38.80 -31.09
N ALA A 564 -30.03 37.82 -31.81
CA ALA A 564 -28.75 37.94 -32.49
C ALA A 564 -28.67 39.17 -33.41
N ASP A 565 -29.75 39.47 -34.14
CA ASP A 565 -29.78 40.62 -35.06
C ASP A 565 -29.75 41.96 -34.33
N LYS A 566 -30.29 42.02 -33.11
CA LYS A 566 -30.18 43.21 -32.25
C LYS A 566 -28.72 43.43 -31.84
N PHE A 567 -28.05 42.36 -31.42
CA PHE A 567 -26.63 42.41 -31.05
C PHE A 567 -25.73 42.82 -32.23
N LYS A 568 -25.96 42.27 -33.43
CA LYS A 568 -25.22 42.64 -34.66
C LYS A 568 -25.35 44.13 -35.01
N LYS A 569 -26.51 44.74 -34.72
CA LYS A 569 -26.79 46.16 -34.96
C LYS A 569 -26.14 47.08 -33.93
N ILE A 570 -26.00 46.62 -32.68
CA ILE A 570 -25.39 47.40 -31.59
C ILE A 570 -23.88 47.58 -31.82
N ILE A 571 -23.18 46.58 -32.36
CA ILE A 571 -21.76 46.69 -32.67
C ILE A 571 -21.57 47.55 -33.95
N PRO A 572 -20.82 48.67 -33.92
CA PRO A 572 -20.57 49.52 -35.09
C PRO A 572 -19.83 48.78 -36.22
N ASP A 573 -20.15 49.07 -37.49
CA ASP A 573 -19.53 48.41 -38.65
C ASP A 573 -18.02 48.68 -38.78
N ASP A 574 -17.55 49.79 -38.21
CA ASP A 574 -16.15 50.21 -38.15
C ASP A 574 -15.39 49.62 -36.94
N PHE A 575 -16.05 48.84 -36.07
CA PHE A 575 -15.40 48.16 -34.95
C PHE A 575 -14.45 47.05 -35.47
N PRO A 576 -13.13 47.16 -35.28
CA PRO A 576 -12.14 46.33 -35.98
C PRO A 576 -12.34 44.81 -35.83
N GLU A 577 -12.82 44.36 -34.67
CA GLU A 577 -12.99 42.93 -34.35
C GLU A 577 -14.42 42.41 -34.57
N LYS A 578 -15.35 43.23 -35.10
CA LYS A 578 -16.78 42.86 -35.27
C LYS A 578 -16.97 41.55 -36.02
N LYS A 579 -16.30 41.39 -37.17
CA LYS A 579 -16.40 40.17 -37.99
C LYS A 579 -15.90 38.93 -37.24
N SER A 580 -14.80 39.05 -36.49
CA SER A 580 -14.25 37.95 -35.70
C SER A 580 -15.19 37.52 -34.57
N ILE A 581 -15.72 38.50 -33.81
CA ILE A 581 -16.65 38.25 -32.71
C ILE A 581 -17.91 37.54 -33.21
N LEU A 582 -18.54 38.07 -34.27
CA LEU A 582 -19.77 37.47 -34.82
C LEU A 582 -19.53 36.08 -35.43
N PHE A 583 -18.38 35.87 -36.07
CA PHE A 583 -18.01 34.57 -36.65
C PHE A 583 -17.79 33.52 -35.56
N GLU A 584 -17.05 33.85 -34.51
CA GLU A 584 -16.79 32.93 -33.39
C GLU A 584 -18.07 32.59 -32.62
N LEU A 585 -18.95 33.57 -32.37
CA LEU A 585 -20.26 33.34 -31.76
C LEU A 585 -21.12 32.39 -32.58
N GLY A 586 -21.19 32.61 -33.90
CA GLY A 586 -21.91 31.70 -34.81
C GLY A 586 -21.35 30.28 -34.79
N ARG A 587 -20.02 30.12 -34.76
CA ARG A 587 -19.36 28.81 -34.73
C ARG A 587 -19.58 28.06 -33.41
N GLU A 588 -19.40 28.72 -32.26
CA GLU A 588 -19.57 28.10 -30.94
C GLU A 588 -21.00 27.60 -30.72
N LEU A 589 -22.00 28.40 -31.11
CA LEU A 589 -23.41 28.05 -30.98
C LEU A 589 -23.84 26.95 -31.96
N PHE A 590 -23.22 26.88 -33.14
CA PHE A 590 -23.43 25.77 -34.08
C PHE A 590 -22.85 24.45 -33.54
N SER A 591 -21.71 24.51 -32.83
CA SER A 591 -21.06 23.33 -32.25
C SER A 591 -21.70 22.81 -30.96
N SER A 592 -22.42 23.65 -30.21
CA SER A 592 -23.02 23.28 -28.91
C SER A 592 -24.41 22.63 -29.01
N GLY A 593 -24.94 22.42 -30.21
CA GLY A 593 -26.26 21.80 -30.41
C GLY A 593 -27.45 22.68 -29.98
N LEU A 594 -27.19 23.91 -29.50
CA LEU A 594 -28.19 24.93 -29.21
C LEU A 594 -28.70 25.54 -30.52
N GLN A 595 -29.49 24.76 -31.27
CA GLN A 595 -30.30 25.29 -32.34
C GLN A 595 -31.46 26.09 -31.75
N SER A 596 -31.39 27.42 -31.81
CA SER A 596 -32.58 28.21 -32.08
C SER A 596 -32.49 28.73 -33.51
N LYS A 597 -33.65 28.68 -34.20
CA LYS A 597 -33.84 28.83 -35.65
C LYS A 597 -33.11 29.99 -36.30
#